data_AF-A0A5J4R6P5-F1
#
_entry.id   AF-A0A5J4R6P5-F1
#
_cell.length_a   1.000
_cell.length_b   1.000
_cell.length_c   1.000
_cell.angle_alpha   90.00
_cell.angle_beta   90.00
_cell.angle_gamma   90.00
#
_symmetry.space_group_name_H-M   'P 1'
#
loop_
_entity.id
_entity.type
_entity.pdbx_description
1 polymer ?
#
loop_
_entity_poly.entity_id
_entity_poly.type
_entity_poly.pdbx_seq_one_letter_code
_entity_poly.pdbx_strand_id
1 'polypeptide(L)' 'MKKELGKWLLDVAKYVATAFLISSFLGGIERRWVMYLASTAAVISALFVGLWLIMQDKKEKEN' A
#
# COMPACT_ATOMS: atom_id res chain seq x y z
N MET A 1 5.53 15.59 10.27
CA MET A 1 6.19 14.54 9.47
C MET A 1 5.37 13.25 9.35
N LYS A 2 4.62 12.83 10.39
CA LYS A 2 3.74 11.64 10.36
C LYS A 2 2.72 11.67 9.20
N LYS A 3 2.04 12.80 8.96
CA LYS A 3 1.12 12.94 7.82
C LYS A 3 1.77 12.81 6.44
N GLU A 4 3.00 13.31 6.26
CA GLU A 4 3.70 13.22 4.97
C GLU A 4 4.16 11.80 4.69
N LEU A 5 4.70 11.12 5.71
CA LEU A 5 5.06 9.71 5.60
C LEU A 5 3.83 8.84 5.32
N GLY A 6 2.68 9.16 5.92
CA GLY A 6 1.42 8.46 5.67
C GLY A 6 0.91 8.66 4.25
N LYS A 7 0.97 9.89 3.72
CA LYS A 7 0.65 10.17 2.31
C LYS A 7 1.61 9.45 1.35
N TRP A 8 2.90 9.44 1.67
CA TRP A 8 3.91 8.74 0.89
C TRP A 8 3.62 7.23 0.83
N LEU A 9 3.25 6.60 1.96
CA LEU A 9 2.82 5.19 2.01
C LEU A 9 1.58 4.91 1.15
N LEU A 10 0.61 5.83 1.11
CA LEU A 10 -0.55 5.71 0.24
C LEU A 10 -0.15 5.78 -1.25
N ASP A 11 0.82 6.61 -1.63
CA ASP A 11 1.32 6.66 -3.01
C ASP A 11 2.11 5.41 -3.37
N VAL A 12 2.96 4.90 -2.48
CA VAL A 12 3.64 3.60 -2.66
C VAL A 12 2.63 2.48 -2.89
N ALA A 13 1.55 2.42 -2.11
CA ALA A 13 0.50 1.41 -2.28
C ALA A 13 -0.13 1.45 -3.68
N LYS A 14 -0.38 2.64 -4.24
CA LYS A 14 -0.92 2.80 -5.61
C LYS A 14 0.05 2.30 -6.66
N TYR A 15 1.34 2.61 -6.52
CA TYR A 15 2.36 2.18 -7.48
C TYR A 15 2.56 0.67 -7.45
N VAL A 16 2.61 0.07 -6.25
CA VAL A 16 2.70 -1.38 -6.08
C VAL A 16 1.47 -2.07 -6.67
N ALA A 17 0.26 -1.55 -6.41
CA ALA A 17 -0.97 -2.09 -6.99
C ALA A 17 -0.96 -2.04 -8.53
N THR A 18 -0.48 -0.93 -9.10
CA THR A 18 -0.38 -0.76 -10.56
C THR A 18 0.61 -1.74 -11.16
N ALA A 19 1.82 -1.84 -10.59
CA ALA A 19 2.84 -2.77 -11.05
C ALA A 19 2.37 -4.22 -10.97
N PHE A 20 1.68 -4.56 -9.88
CA PHE A 20 1.08 -5.87 -9.70
C PHE A 20 0.00 -6.18 -10.75
N LEU A 21 -0.89 -5.23 -11.04
CA LEU A 21 -1.91 -5.39 -12.09
C LEU A 21 -1.27 -5.64 -13.46
N ILE A 22 -0.29 -4.82 -13.85
CA ILE A 22 0.45 -4.99 -15.11
C ILE A 22 1.11 -6.38 -15.14
N SER A 23 1.79 -6.75 -14.06
CA SER A 23 2.46 -8.05 -13.93
C SER A 23 1.47 -9.23 -14.07
N SER A 24 0.25 -9.07 -13.56
CA SER A 24 -0.82 -10.07 -13.69
C SER A 24 -1.28 -10.28 -15.13
N PHE A 25 -1.24 -9.24 -15.98
CA PHE A 25 -1.59 -9.35 -17.41
C PHE A 25 -0.48 -9.94 -18.27
N LEU A 26 0.79 -9.78 -17.87
CA LEU A 26 1.95 -10.23 -18.65
C LEU A 26 2.19 -11.74 -18.61
N GLY A 27 1.47 -12.50 -17.77
CA GLY A 27 1.35 -13.95 -17.90
C GLY A 27 2.68 -14.73 -17.89
N GLY A 28 3.54 -14.53 -16.88
CA GLY A 28 4.84 -15.19 -16.76
C GLY A 28 5.17 -15.78 -15.40
N ILE A 29 4.16 -16.01 -14.54
CA ILE A 29 4.38 -16.25 -13.11
C ILE A 29 3.93 -17.65 -12.73
N GLU A 30 4.91 -18.49 -12.42
CA GLU A 30 4.75 -19.91 -12.10
C GLU A 30 3.92 -20.10 -10.81
N ARG A 31 4.10 -19.21 -9.81
CA ARG A 31 3.32 -19.19 -8.55
C ARG A 31 2.40 -17.98 -8.44
N ARG A 32 1.47 -17.83 -9.39
CA ARG A 32 0.48 -16.73 -9.42
C ARG A 32 -0.22 -16.49 -8.07
N TRP A 33 -0.64 -17.55 -7.38
CA TRP A 33 -1.31 -17.45 -6.07
C TRP A 33 -0.45 -16.80 -4.98
N VAL A 34 0.84 -17.12 -4.93
CA VAL A 34 1.76 -16.54 -3.94
C VAL A 34 2.00 -15.07 -4.25
N MET A 35 2.14 -14.71 -5.53
CA MET A 35 2.24 -13.30 -5.91
C MET A 35 0.98 -12.53 -5.52
N TYR A 36 -0.21 -13.09 -5.82
CA TYR A 36 -1.47 -12.43 -5.48
C TYR A 36 -1.60 -12.17 -3.98
N LEU A 37 -1.34 -13.19 -3.14
CA LEU A 37 -1.35 -13.03 -1.69
C LEU A 37 -0.31 -12.01 -1.19
N ALA A 38 0.94 -12.11 -1.67
CA ALA A 38 2.01 -11.23 -1.23
C ALA A 38 1.76 -9.76 -1.62
N SER A 39 1.34 -9.51 -2.86
CA SER A 39 1.07 -8.17 -3.36
C SER A 39 -0.18 -7.56 -2.73
N THR A 40 -1.25 -8.35 -2.56
CA THR A 40 -2.45 -7.88 -1.85
C THR A 40 -2.14 -7.56 -0.39
N ALA A 41 -1.38 -8.41 0.31
CA ALA A 41 -0.95 -8.14 1.69
C ALA A 41 -0.08 -6.89 1.80
N ALA A 42 0.87 -6.71 0.87
CA ALA A 42 1.72 -5.52 0.82
C ALA A 42 0.90 -4.24 0.64
N VAL A 43 -0.04 -4.22 -0.32
CA VAL A 43 -0.91 -3.06 -0.57
C VAL A 43 -1.80 -2.77 0.64
N ILE A 44 -2.45 -3.78 1.22
CA ILE A 44 -3.32 -3.60 2.39
C ILE A 44 -2.52 -3.06 3.58
N SER A 45 -1.34 -3.62 3.85
CA SER A 45 -0.51 -3.17 4.96
C SER A 45 -0.04 -1.72 4.79
N ALA A 46 0.38 -1.34 3.57
CA ALA A 46 0.78 0.02 3.25
C ALA A 46 -0.39 1.02 3.39
N LEU A 47 -1.57 0.65 2.90
CA LEU A 47 -2.78 1.46 3.06
C LEU A 47 -3.17 1.62 4.54
N PHE A 48 -3.18 0.52 5.29
CA PHE A 48 -3.55 0.51 6.70
C PHE A 48 -2.61 1.38 7.53
N VAL A 49 -1.30 1.20 7.37
CA VAL A 49 -0.29 2.00 8.07
C VAL A 49 -0.35 3.46 7.62
N GLY A 50 -0.48 3.73 6.32
CA GLY A 50 -0.56 5.08 5.78
C GLY A 50 -1.75 5.87 6.31
N LEU A 51 -2.95 5.26 6.32
CA LEU A 51 -4.18 5.84 6.89
C LEU A 51 -4.05 6.05 8.39
N TRP A 52 -3.59 5.03 9.11
CA TRP A 52 -3.41 5.10 10.56
C TRP A 52 -2.50 6.27 10.96
N LEU A 53 -1.40 6.47 10.23
CA LEU A 53 -0.44 7.54 10.51
C LEU A 53 -1.03 8.94 10.23
N ILE A 54 -1.85 9.09 9.19
CA ILE A 54 -2.58 10.33 8.91
C ILE A 54 -3.62 10.61 10.01
N MET A 55 -4.33 9.59 10.48
CA MET A 55 -5.32 9.72 11.56
C MET A 55 -4.67 10.10 12.88
N GLN A 56 -3.50 9.55 13.21
CA GLN A 56 -2.75 9.94 14.40
C GLN A 56 -2.31 11.41 14.35
N ASP A 57 -1.76 11.88 13.21
CA ASP A 57 -1.38 13.28 13.04
C ASP A 57 -2.59 14.23 13.16
N LYS A 58 -3.78 13.79 12.74
CA LYS A 58 -5.01 14.56 12.90
C LYS A 58 -5.45 14.66 14.37
N LYS A 59 -5.46 13.53 15.10
CA LYS A 59 -5.81 13.49 16.53
C LYS A 59 -4.84 14.29 17.40
N GLU A 60 -3.56 14.31 17.04
CA GLU A 60 -2.52 15.08 17.74
C GLU A 60 -2.64 16.59 17.52
N LYS A 61 -3.37 17.04 16.49
CA LYS A 61 -3.63 18.47 16.21
C LYS A 61 -4.98 18.97 16.76
N GLU A 62 -5.90 18.04 17.06
CA GLU A 62 -7.21 18.35 17.66
C GLU A 62 -7.16 18.34 19.21
N ASN A 63 -6.09 17.81 19.82
CA ASN A 63 -5.78 17.93 21.25
C ASN A 63 -4.71 18.99 21.49
#